data_AF-A0A8H7Q4R1-F1
#
_entry.id   AF-A0A8H7Q4R1-F1
#
_cell.length_a   1.000
_cell.length_b   1.000
_cell.length_c   1.000
_cell.angle_alpha   90.00
_cell.angle_beta   90.00
_cell.angle_gamma   90.00
#
_symmetry.space_group_name_H-M   'P 1'
#
loop_
_entity.id
_entity.type
_entity.pdbx_description
1 polymer ?
#
loop_
_entity_poly.entity_id
_entity_poly.type
_entity_poly.pdbx_seq_one_letter_code
_entity_poly.pdbx_strand_id
1 'polypeptide(L)'
;MEMSTAVSSTSFDELHLLIRSTAEKFSPESDLAVVQNTRETMHRVNEVRAKQQYHSQEELRALTRQLEEARIQATRPNDMEDDREHVETLAQKDKEKYQWAKQALELENENHALESQVQILKAQIEELESQEVKVEDTIDKTTLQLQIYRGLGIELLDDGNGHFVKARIHSSRLNDLNTLALNDKYSPFFYSNYLWEMCG
;
A
#
# COMPACT_ATOMS: atom_id res chain seq x y z
N MET A 1 38.29 36.07 -109.95
CA MET A 1 36.96 36.57 -109.58
C MET A 1 35.96 35.40 -109.53
N GLU A 2 36.28 34.31 -108.81
CA GLU A 2 35.42 33.10 -108.73
C GLU A 2 35.34 32.46 -107.33
N MET A 3 36.07 32.98 -106.32
CA MET A 3 36.00 32.43 -104.95
C MET A 3 34.89 33.04 -104.08
N SER A 4 34.24 34.13 -104.52
CA SER A 4 33.19 34.80 -103.74
C SER A 4 31.82 34.11 -103.83
N THR A 5 31.58 33.33 -104.88
CA THR A 5 30.28 32.67 -105.14
C THR A 5 30.18 31.28 -104.52
N ALA A 6 31.30 30.56 -104.34
CA ALA A 6 31.32 29.21 -103.78
C ALA A 6 31.17 29.16 -102.24
N VAL A 7 31.61 30.20 -101.51
CA VAL A 7 31.45 30.30 -100.05
C VAL A 7 30.01 30.68 -99.67
N SER A 8 29.32 31.44 -100.53
CA SER A 8 27.92 31.80 -100.33
C SER A 8 26.95 30.63 -100.59
N SER A 9 27.28 29.68 -101.48
CA SER A 9 26.43 28.51 -101.74
C SER A 9 26.48 27.47 -100.61
N THR A 10 27.65 27.20 -100.02
CA THR A 10 27.76 26.24 -98.90
C THR A 10 27.06 26.73 -97.63
N SER A 11 27.08 28.05 -97.38
CA SER A 11 26.34 28.67 -96.28
C SER A 11 24.82 28.56 -96.45
N PHE A 12 24.33 28.62 -97.70
CA PHE A 12 22.90 28.52 -97.98
C PHE A 12 22.38 27.08 -97.84
N ASP A 13 23.19 26.09 -98.23
CA ASP A 13 22.86 24.66 -98.06
C ASP A 13 22.82 24.25 -96.57
N GLU A 14 23.75 24.76 -95.76
CA GLU A 14 23.77 24.54 -94.31
C GLU A 14 22.55 25.18 -93.62
N LEU A 15 22.13 26.35 -94.10
CA LEU A 15 20.94 27.04 -93.61
C LEU A 15 19.65 26.27 -93.97
N HIS A 16 19.57 25.69 -95.16
CA HIS A 16 18.45 24.83 -95.57
C HIS A 16 18.39 23.52 -94.75
N LEU A 17 19.54 22.91 -94.46
CA LEU A 17 19.62 21.75 -93.57
C LEU A 17 19.19 22.10 -92.14
N LEU A 18 19.58 23.26 -91.62
CA LEU A 18 19.18 23.71 -90.30
C LEU A 18 17.66 23.93 -90.23
N ILE A 19 17.07 24.65 -91.19
CA ILE A 19 15.61 24.87 -91.28
C ILE A 19 14.85 23.55 -91.34
N ARG A 20 15.32 22.60 -92.14
CA ARG A 20 14.69 21.28 -92.21
C ARG A 20 14.80 20.53 -90.89
N SER A 21 15.97 20.55 -90.25
CA SER A 21 16.19 19.89 -88.97
C SER A 21 15.37 20.51 -87.83
N THR A 22 15.12 21.81 -87.86
CA THR A 22 14.28 22.50 -86.87
C THR A 22 12.81 22.25 -87.14
N ALA A 23 12.39 22.18 -88.41
CA ALA A 23 11.03 21.80 -88.79
C ALA A 23 10.72 20.34 -88.42
N GLU A 24 11.65 19.41 -88.62
CA GLU A 24 11.49 17.99 -88.23
C GLU A 24 11.44 17.80 -86.71
N LYS A 25 12.13 18.65 -85.95
CA LYS A 25 12.08 18.65 -84.47
C LYS A 25 10.85 19.36 -83.91
N PHE A 26 10.15 20.17 -84.70
CA PHE A 26 8.94 20.84 -84.29
C PHE A 26 7.75 19.87 -84.45
N SER A 27 7.27 19.33 -83.33
CA SER A 27 6.17 18.35 -83.30
C SER A 27 4.93 18.95 -82.63
N PRO A 28 4.11 19.71 -83.36
CA PRO A 28 2.95 20.39 -82.79
C PRO A 28 1.91 19.42 -82.20
N GLU A 29 1.84 18.19 -82.70
CA GLU A 29 0.98 17.14 -82.15
C GLU A 29 1.39 16.72 -80.74
N SER A 30 2.71 16.63 -80.48
CA SER A 30 3.24 16.31 -79.15
C SER A 30 2.91 17.43 -78.16
N ASP A 31 3.12 18.68 -78.57
CA ASP A 31 2.83 19.85 -77.74
C ASP A 31 1.33 19.98 -77.44
N LEU A 32 0.48 19.70 -78.44
CA LEU A 32 -0.98 19.67 -78.26
C LEU A 32 -1.39 18.60 -77.25
N ALA A 33 -0.80 17.40 -77.31
CA ALA A 33 -1.06 16.33 -76.35
C ALA A 33 -0.61 16.73 -74.93
N VAL A 34 0.53 17.41 -74.78
CA VAL A 34 0.98 17.94 -73.49
C VAL A 34 0.00 18.99 -72.94
N VAL A 35 -0.50 19.90 -73.78
CA VAL A 35 -1.49 20.90 -73.37
C VAL A 35 -2.81 20.25 -72.95
N GLN A 36 -3.28 19.22 -73.66
CA GLN A 36 -4.48 18.47 -73.30
C GLN A 36 -4.31 17.74 -71.97
N ASN A 37 -3.20 17.01 -71.78
CA ASN A 37 -2.87 16.37 -70.52
C ASN A 37 -2.75 17.38 -69.36
N THR A 38 -2.16 18.55 -69.61
CA THR A 38 -2.07 19.62 -68.62
C THR A 38 -3.46 20.13 -68.23
N ARG A 39 -4.36 20.27 -69.20
CA ARG A 39 -5.74 20.69 -68.94
C ARG A 39 -6.50 19.64 -68.11
N GLU A 40 -6.36 18.36 -68.44
CA GLU A 40 -6.98 17.27 -67.69
C GLU A 40 -6.45 17.20 -66.26
N THR A 41 -5.14 17.33 -66.08
CA THR A 41 -4.54 17.37 -64.74
C THR A 41 -4.99 18.60 -63.95
N MET A 42 -5.14 19.77 -64.59
CA MET A 42 -5.71 20.96 -63.95
C MET A 42 -7.16 20.72 -63.52
N HIS A 43 -8.00 20.12 -64.36
CA HIS A 43 -9.38 19.77 -63.98
C HIS A 43 -9.41 18.81 -62.78
N ARG A 44 -8.61 17.74 -62.82
CA ARG A 44 -8.50 16.78 -61.71
C ARG A 44 -8.04 17.43 -60.40
N VAL A 45 -7.03 18.30 -60.47
CA VAL A 45 -6.54 19.03 -59.29
C VAL A 45 -7.62 19.96 -58.75
N ASN A 46 -8.37 20.64 -59.63
CA ASN A 46 -9.43 21.53 -59.21
C ASN A 46 -10.56 20.78 -58.50
N GLU A 47 -10.97 19.60 -59.00
CA GLU A 47 -11.97 18.76 -58.34
C GLU A 47 -11.51 18.28 -56.96
N VAL A 48 -10.25 17.86 -56.83
CA VAL A 48 -9.69 17.45 -55.53
C VAL A 48 -9.66 18.64 -54.57
N ARG A 49 -9.24 19.81 -55.02
CA ARG A 49 -9.23 21.03 -54.21
C ARG A 49 -10.63 21.42 -53.76
N ALA A 50 -11.62 21.35 -54.64
CA ALA A 50 -13.01 21.64 -54.31
C ALA A 50 -13.56 20.69 -53.23
N LYS A 51 -13.25 19.38 -53.35
CA LYS A 51 -13.62 18.38 -52.33
C LYS A 51 -12.94 18.66 -50.98
N GLN A 52 -11.64 18.95 -51.00
CA GLN A 52 -10.90 19.26 -49.77
C GLN A 52 -11.42 20.54 -49.10
N GLN A 53 -11.72 21.57 -49.89
CA GLN A 53 -12.28 22.82 -49.38
C GLN A 53 -13.65 22.58 -48.74
N TYR A 54 -14.53 21.81 -49.39
CA TYR A 54 -15.83 21.44 -48.83
C TYR A 54 -15.68 20.70 -47.51
N HIS A 55 -14.82 19.67 -47.46
CA HIS A 55 -14.58 18.89 -46.25
C HIS A 55 -14.05 19.76 -45.10
N SER A 56 -13.04 20.58 -45.36
CA SER A 56 -12.49 21.50 -44.34
C SER A 56 -13.53 22.51 -43.83
N GLN A 57 -14.44 22.97 -44.69
CA GLN A 57 -15.51 23.88 -44.30
C GLN A 57 -16.55 23.18 -43.41
N GLU A 58 -16.84 21.92 -43.67
CA GLU A 58 -17.74 21.10 -42.86
C GLU A 58 -17.15 20.81 -41.48
N GLU A 59 -15.87 20.44 -41.42
CA GLU A 59 -15.13 20.26 -40.16
C GLU A 59 -15.10 21.54 -39.33
N LEU A 60 -14.78 22.67 -39.96
CA LEU A 60 -14.78 23.97 -39.27
C LEU A 60 -16.16 24.32 -38.73
N ARG A 61 -17.24 24.04 -39.47
CA ARG A 61 -18.62 24.25 -38.99
C ARG A 61 -18.96 23.34 -37.80
N ALA A 62 -18.54 22.07 -37.84
CA ALA A 62 -18.75 21.13 -36.74
C ALA A 62 -17.99 21.58 -35.47
N LEU A 63 -16.71 21.92 -35.61
CA LEU A 63 -15.88 22.45 -34.51
C LEU A 63 -16.44 23.76 -33.96
N THR A 64 -16.91 24.66 -34.82
CA THR A 64 -17.52 25.93 -34.38
C THR A 64 -18.78 25.68 -33.55
N ARG A 65 -19.62 24.70 -33.93
CA ARG A 65 -20.80 24.33 -33.13
C ARG A 65 -20.41 23.74 -31.78
N GLN A 66 -19.43 22.84 -31.74
CA GLN A 66 -18.93 22.24 -30.50
C GLN A 66 -18.33 23.31 -29.57
N LEU A 67 -17.60 24.26 -30.14
CA LEU A 67 -17.01 25.37 -29.38
C LEU A 67 -18.10 26.24 -28.78
N GLU A 68 -19.14 26.58 -29.55
CA GLU A 68 -20.24 27.40 -29.04
C GLU A 68 -21.03 26.68 -27.95
N GLU A 69 -21.28 25.38 -28.11
CA GLU A 69 -21.91 24.54 -27.08
C GLU A 69 -21.06 24.49 -25.80
N ALA A 70 -19.74 24.26 -25.93
CA ALA A 70 -18.82 24.27 -24.80
C ALA A 70 -18.73 25.66 -24.14
N ARG A 71 -18.81 26.75 -24.91
CA ARG A 71 -18.88 28.11 -24.39
C ARG A 71 -20.16 28.36 -23.61
N ILE A 72 -21.30 27.90 -24.10
CA ILE A 72 -22.58 28.02 -23.39
C ILE A 72 -22.55 27.19 -22.10
N GLN A 73 -21.92 26.01 -22.10
CA GLN A 73 -21.76 25.19 -20.90
C GLN A 73 -20.76 25.79 -19.89
N ALA A 74 -19.66 26.38 -20.36
CA ALA A 74 -18.63 26.97 -19.51
C ALA A 74 -19.01 28.37 -19.00
N THR A 75 -19.80 29.11 -19.76
CA THR A 75 -20.29 30.43 -19.36
C THR A 75 -21.51 30.23 -18.48
N ARG A 76 -21.30 30.32 -17.17
CA ARG A 76 -22.39 30.41 -16.19
C ARG A 76 -23.36 31.50 -16.64
N PRO A 77 -24.68 31.24 -16.74
CA PRO A 77 -25.64 32.25 -17.19
C PRO A 77 -25.57 33.49 -16.28
N ASN A 78 -25.43 34.67 -16.91
CA ASN A 78 -25.29 35.97 -16.24
C ASN A 78 -26.54 36.42 -15.44
N ASP A 79 -27.64 35.65 -15.46
CA ASP A 79 -28.86 35.89 -14.68
C ASP A 79 -28.77 35.41 -13.22
N MET A 80 -27.60 34.92 -12.79
CA MET A 80 -27.38 34.54 -11.40
C MET A 80 -26.99 35.78 -10.58
N GLU A 81 -27.98 36.40 -9.92
CA GLU A 81 -27.79 37.27 -8.73
C GLU A 81 -27.07 36.53 -7.56
N ASP A 82 -26.80 35.23 -7.73
CA ASP A 82 -26.19 34.22 -6.86
C ASP A 82 -24.66 34.33 -6.71
N ASP A 83 -23.96 35.34 -7.24
CA ASP A 83 -22.50 35.44 -6.98
C ASP A 83 -22.18 35.72 -5.50
N ARG A 84 -23.01 36.54 -4.83
CA ARG A 84 -22.85 36.82 -3.38
C ARG A 84 -23.28 35.62 -2.53
N GLU A 85 -24.40 35.00 -2.88
CA GLU A 85 -24.90 33.79 -2.18
C GLU A 85 -23.97 32.60 -2.40
N HIS A 86 -23.41 32.43 -3.60
CA HIS A 86 -22.37 31.44 -3.88
C HIS A 86 -21.08 31.71 -3.09
N VAL A 87 -20.62 32.95 -3.00
CA VAL A 87 -19.44 33.30 -2.18
C VAL A 87 -19.72 33.05 -0.70
N GLU A 88 -20.92 33.37 -0.22
CA GLU A 88 -21.33 33.12 1.16
C GLU A 88 -21.42 31.62 1.48
N THR A 89 -22.01 30.82 0.58
CA THR A 89 -22.08 29.36 0.72
C THR A 89 -20.69 28.72 0.63
N LEU A 90 -19.80 29.23 -0.23
CA LEU A 90 -18.39 28.79 -0.28
C LEU A 90 -17.68 29.07 1.05
N ALA A 91 -17.82 30.28 1.58
CA ALA A 91 -17.24 30.67 2.85
C ALA A 91 -17.81 29.86 4.03
N GLN A 92 -19.09 29.51 3.98
CA GLN A 92 -19.72 28.63 4.97
C GLN A 92 -19.12 27.22 4.90
N LYS A 93 -19.00 26.64 3.71
CA LYS A 93 -18.37 25.32 3.51
C LYS A 93 -16.92 25.31 3.95
N ASP A 94 -16.17 26.39 3.74
CA ASP A 94 -14.79 26.50 4.23
C ASP A 94 -14.71 26.53 5.75
N LYS A 95 -15.65 27.20 6.42
CA LYS A 95 -15.77 27.17 7.89
C LYS A 95 -16.11 25.75 8.39
N GLU A 96 -17.06 25.08 7.76
CA GLU A 96 -17.43 23.69 8.10
C GLU A 96 -16.25 22.74 7.90
N LYS A 97 -15.53 22.87 6.78
CA LYS A 97 -14.31 22.10 6.51
C LYS A 97 -13.24 22.34 7.58
N TYR A 98 -13.02 23.58 7.98
CA TYR A 98 -12.07 23.91 9.05
C TYR A 98 -12.50 23.31 10.39
N GLN A 99 -13.79 23.37 10.72
CA GLN A 99 -14.34 22.76 11.94
C GLN A 99 -14.15 21.24 11.95
N TRP A 100 -14.46 20.56 10.86
CA TRP A 100 -14.23 19.11 10.74
C TRP A 100 -12.76 18.75 10.82
N ALA A 101 -11.87 19.51 10.17
CA ALA A 101 -10.43 19.27 10.28
C ALA A 101 -9.93 19.45 11.72
N LYS A 102 -10.45 20.44 12.44
CA LYS A 102 -10.12 20.66 13.85
C LYS A 102 -10.63 19.51 14.74
N GLN A 103 -11.88 19.07 14.54
CA GLN A 103 -12.45 17.94 15.28
C GLN A 103 -11.69 16.64 15.00
N ALA A 104 -11.31 16.40 13.74
CA ALA A 104 -10.49 15.25 13.37
C ALA A 104 -9.14 15.27 14.11
N LEU A 105 -8.47 16.42 14.16
CA LEU A 105 -7.21 16.57 14.89
C LEU A 105 -7.37 16.37 16.40
N GLU A 106 -8.45 16.87 17.01
CA GLU A 106 -8.75 16.64 18.42
C GLU A 106 -8.96 15.14 18.71
N LEU A 107 -9.71 14.45 17.86
CA LEU A 107 -9.94 12.99 17.97
C LEU A 107 -8.66 12.18 17.74
N GLU A 108 -7.81 12.57 16.79
CA GLU A 108 -6.51 11.93 16.56
C GLU A 108 -5.60 12.06 17.77
N ASN A 109 -5.55 13.24 18.40
CA ASN A 109 -4.78 13.45 19.62
C ASN A 109 -5.31 12.63 20.81
N GLU A 110 -6.64 12.55 20.97
CA GLU A 110 -7.26 11.72 22.01
C GLU A 110 -6.97 10.24 21.77
N ASN A 111 -7.08 9.78 20.52
CA ASN A 111 -6.78 8.40 20.15
C ASN A 111 -5.31 8.06 20.46
N HIS A 112 -4.36 8.91 20.06
CA HIS A 112 -2.96 8.71 20.40
C HIS A 112 -2.70 8.67 21.92
N ALA A 113 -3.40 9.49 22.70
CA ALA A 113 -3.30 9.45 24.16
C ALA A 113 -3.84 8.13 24.74
N LEU A 114 -4.97 7.64 24.24
CA LEU A 114 -5.55 6.37 24.64
C LEU A 114 -4.69 5.17 24.20
N GLU A 115 -4.15 5.18 22.99
CA GLU A 115 -3.23 4.16 22.49
C GLU A 115 -1.98 4.07 23.38
N SER A 116 -1.42 5.22 23.77
CA SER A 116 -0.29 5.28 24.71
C SER A 116 -0.65 4.67 26.08
N GLN A 117 -1.83 5.01 26.63
CA GLN A 117 -2.30 4.42 27.89
C GLN A 117 -2.49 2.91 27.77
N VAL A 118 -3.06 2.42 26.67
CA VAL A 118 -3.21 0.99 26.40
C VAL A 118 -1.85 0.29 26.33
N GLN A 119 -0.85 0.90 25.71
CA GLN A 119 0.51 0.35 25.66
C GLN A 119 1.14 0.27 27.06
N ILE A 120 0.99 1.32 27.88
CA ILE A 120 1.49 1.33 29.26
C ILE A 120 0.81 0.24 30.10
N LEU A 121 -0.52 0.14 30.04
CA LEU A 121 -1.27 -0.86 30.79
C LEU A 121 -0.92 -2.29 30.34
N LYS A 122 -0.73 -2.53 29.04
CA LYS A 122 -0.26 -3.82 28.53
C LYS A 122 1.13 -4.18 29.07
N ALA A 123 2.05 -3.23 29.11
CA ALA A 123 3.38 -3.45 29.67
C ALA A 123 3.32 -3.76 31.19
N GLN A 124 2.45 -3.08 31.93
CA GLN A 124 2.23 -3.37 33.36
C GLN A 124 1.64 -4.77 33.59
N ILE A 125 0.71 -5.20 32.74
CA ILE A 125 0.15 -6.57 32.81
C ILE A 125 1.26 -7.59 32.58
N GLU A 126 2.08 -7.42 31.54
CA GLU A 126 3.21 -8.31 31.24
C GLU A 126 4.22 -8.36 32.39
N GLU A 127 4.50 -7.22 33.03
CA GLU A 127 5.34 -7.16 34.22
C GLU A 127 4.75 -7.96 35.39
N LEU A 128 3.46 -7.81 35.68
CA LEU A 128 2.78 -8.54 36.77
C LEU A 128 2.69 -10.04 36.50
N GLU A 129 2.35 -10.45 35.28
CA GLU A 129 2.32 -11.86 34.87
C GLU A 129 3.70 -12.51 35.05
N SER A 130 4.79 -11.77 34.80
CA SER A 130 6.16 -12.26 35.04
C SER A 130 6.53 -12.37 36.53
N GLN A 131 5.88 -11.61 37.41
CA GLN A 131 6.10 -11.64 38.85
C GLN A 131 5.39 -12.82 39.53
N GLU A 132 4.19 -13.20 39.07
CA GLU A 132 3.43 -14.33 39.65
C GLU A 132 4.18 -15.67 39.53
N VAL A 133 5.00 -15.86 38.49
CA VAL A 133 5.77 -17.10 38.29
C VAL A 133 6.90 -17.30 39.32
N LYS A 134 7.30 -16.27 40.08
CA LYS A 134 8.45 -16.37 41.01
C LYS A 134 8.11 -16.81 42.44
N VAL A 135 6.83 -16.95 42.79
CA VAL A 135 6.42 -17.21 44.18
C VAL A 135 6.25 -18.70 44.51
N GLU A 136 6.20 -19.59 43.52
CA GLU A 136 5.82 -21.00 43.75
C GLU A 136 6.95 -22.04 43.74
N ASP A 137 8.18 -21.68 43.36
CA ASP A 137 9.31 -22.62 43.31
C ASP A 137 10.06 -22.80 44.66
N THR A 138 9.63 -22.13 45.72
CA THR A 138 10.27 -22.21 47.05
C THR A 138 9.40 -22.89 48.09
N ILE A 139 8.58 -23.88 47.72
CA ILE A 139 8.11 -24.84 48.73
C ILE A 139 9.34 -25.61 49.19
N ASP A 140 9.88 -25.20 50.35
CA ASP A 140 11.08 -25.78 50.92
C ASP A 140 10.92 -27.30 51.02
N LYS A 141 11.90 -28.03 50.48
CA LYS A 141 11.95 -29.50 50.47
C LYS A 141 11.73 -30.05 51.88
N THR A 142 12.16 -29.33 52.91
CA THR A 142 11.96 -29.70 54.32
C THR A 142 10.47 -29.68 54.69
N THR A 143 9.69 -28.70 54.24
CA THR A 143 8.25 -28.58 54.48
C THR A 143 7.48 -29.71 53.80
N LEU A 144 7.84 -30.04 52.56
CA LEU A 144 7.27 -31.19 51.83
C LEU A 144 7.62 -32.52 52.52
N GLN A 145 8.87 -32.69 52.95
CA GLN A 145 9.29 -33.88 53.70
C GLN A 145 8.54 -33.99 55.02
N LEU A 146 8.37 -32.89 55.77
CA LEU A 146 7.59 -32.86 57.01
C LEU A 146 6.12 -33.21 56.76
N GLN A 147 5.53 -32.73 55.67
CA GLN A 147 4.15 -33.06 55.30
C GLN A 147 4.00 -34.56 54.95
N ILE A 148 4.98 -35.15 54.26
CA ILE A 148 5.02 -36.59 53.99
C ILE A 148 5.13 -37.38 55.30
N TYR A 149 6.07 -37.06 56.18
CA TYR A 149 6.22 -37.77 57.46
C TYR A 149 4.98 -37.66 58.36
N ARG A 150 4.30 -36.50 58.35
CA ARG A 150 3.02 -36.33 59.05
C ARG A 150 1.90 -37.15 58.41
N GLY A 151 1.89 -37.27 57.08
CA GLY A 151 0.98 -38.15 56.34
C GLY A 151 1.19 -39.64 56.64
N LEU A 152 2.41 -40.06 56.97
CA LEU A 152 2.72 -41.40 57.49
C LEU A 152 2.30 -41.60 58.96
N GLY A 153 1.74 -40.58 59.61
CA GLY A 153 1.25 -40.65 60.98
C GLY A 153 2.34 -40.44 62.04
N ILE A 154 3.52 -39.93 61.67
CA ILE A 154 4.61 -39.63 62.62
C ILE A 154 4.52 -38.15 62.99
N GLU A 155 4.17 -37.87 64.24
CA GLU A 155 4.12 -36.52 64.80
C GLU A 155 5.17 -36.35 65.89
N LEU A 156 6.07 -35.37 65.71
CA LEU A 156 7.07 -35.02 66.72
C LEU A 156 6.43 -34.04 67.73
N LEU A 157 6.54 -34.35 69.02
CA LEU A 157 6.10 -33.50 70.12
C LEU A 157 7.32 -32.79 70.72
N ASP A 158 7.22 -31.47 70.81
CA ASP A 158 8.19 -30.60 71.43
C ASP A 158 7.94 -30.49 72.95
N ASP A 159 9.02 -30.32 73.70
CA ASP A 159 8.96 -30.16 75.17
C ASP A 159 8.89 -28.67 75.59
N GLY A 160 8.39 -27.79 74.71
CA GLY A 160 8.33 -26.34 74.92
C GLY A 160 9.68 -25.61 74.95
N ASN A 161 10.80 -26.34 75.06
CA ASN A 161 12.17 -25.83 75.08
C ASN A 161 12.95 -26.05 73.76
N GLY A 162 12.23 -26.28 72.66
CA GLY A 162 12.81 -26.46 71.32
C GLY A 162 13.51 -27.80 71.06
N HIS A 163 13.44 -28.75 71.99
CA HIS A 163 13.98 -30.10 71.83
C HIS A 163 12.84 -31.11 71.64
N PHE A 164 12.97 -32.00 70.65
CA PHE A 164 11.99 -33.05 70.36
C PHE A 164 12.23 -34.26 71.26
N VAL A 165 11.41 -34.39 72.30
CA VAL A 165 11.60 -35.42 73.35
C VAL A 165 10.69 -36.63 73.13
N LYS A 166 9.59 -36.48 72.38
CA LYS A 166 8.62 -37.56 72.16
C LYS A 166 8.14 -37.56 70.71
N ALA A 167 7.95 -38.74 70.14
CA ALA A 167 7.28 -38.93 68.86
C ALA A 167 5.99 -39.72 69.08
N ARG A 168 4.89 -39.25 68.52
CA ARG A 168 3.60 -39.91 68.49
C ARG A 168 3.40 -40.54 67.11
N ILE A 169 3.19 -41.84 67.08
CA ILE A 169 3.03 -42.60 65.85
C ILE A 169 1.58 -43.10 65.81
N HIS A 170 0.87 -42.74 64.77
CA HIS A 170 -0.49 -43.19 64.51
C HIS A 170 -0.47 -44.30 63.45
N SER A 171 -0.70 -45.55 63.86
CA SER A 171 -0.78 -46.67 62.93
C SER A 171 -2.20 -46.77 62.36
N SER A 172 -2.36 -46.49 61.07
CA SER A 172 -3.66 -46.56 60.38
C SER A 172 -4.21 -47.99 60.28
N ARG A 173 -3.34 -49.00 60.37
CA ARG A 173 -3.70 -50.43 60.25
C ARG A 173 -4.16 -51.05 61.57
N LEU A 174 -3.55 -50.63 62.69
CA LEU A 174 -3.87 -51.14 64.03
C LEU A 174 -4.81 -50.20 64.82
N ASN A 175 -5.06 -48.98 64.31
CA ASN A 175 -5.83 -47.92 64.97
C ASN A 175 -5.32 -47.62 66.41
N ASP A 176 -4.02 -47.79 66.60
CA ASP A 176 -3.33 -47.60 67.88
C ASP A 176 -2.41 -46.38 67.83
N LEU A 177 -2.36 -45.67 68.97
CA LEU A 177 -1.56 -44.47 69.16
C LEU A 177 -0.40 -44.77 70.09
N ASN A 178 0.80 -44.90 69.51
CA ASN A 178 2.02 -45.21 70.25
C ASN A 178 2.82 -43.94 70.49
N THR A 179 3.23 -43.71 71.75
CA THR A 179 4.11 -42.59 72.10
C THR A 179 5.49 -43.13 72.44
N LEU A 180 6.49 -42.73 71.65
CA LEU A 180 7.89 -43.10 71.82
C LEU A 180 8.66 -41.93 72.43
N ALA A 181 9.32 -42.15 73.57
CA ALA A 181 10.24 -41.17 74.12
C ALA A 181 11.60 -41.28 73.41
N LEU A 182 12.03 -40.21 72.74
CA LEU A 182 13.30 -40.11 72.05
C LEU A 182 14.39 -39.83 73.08
N ASN A 183 14.94 -40.91 73.64
CA ASN A 183 16.05 -40.83 74.60
C ASN A 183 17.33 -41.39 73.96
N ASP A 184 18.50 -40.92 74.38
CA ASP A 184 19.80 -41.40 73.86
C ASP A 184 20.19 -42.83 74.32
N LYS A 185 19.20 -43.60 74.80
CA LYS A 185 19.35 -44.95 75.35
C LYS A 185 19.32 -46.05 74.28
N TYR A 186 18.80 -45.74 73.09
CA TYR A 186 18.66 -46.71 72.00
C TYR A 186 19.37 -46.21 70.74
N SER A 187 19.87 -47.13 69.92
CA SER A 187 20.57 -46.76 68.69
C SER A 187 19.60 -46.18 67.64
N PRO A 188 20.08 -45.30 66.74
CA PRO A 188 19.27 -44.80 65.61
C PRO A 188 18.67 -45.92 64.75
N PHE A 189 19.36 -47.07 64.67
CA PHE A 189 18.89 -48.25 63.95
C PHE A 189 17.66 -48.89 64.62
N PHE A 190 17.65 -48.96 65.95
CA PHE A 190 16.50 -49.45 66.70
C PHE A 190 15.27 -48.56 66.49
N TYR A 191 15.45 -47.24 66.57
CA TYR A 191 14.38 -46.28 66.33
C TYR A 191 13.82 -46.37 64.90
N SER A 192 14.69 -46.51 63.91
CA SER A 192 14.28 -46.62 62.51
C SER A 192 13.44 -47.87 62.28
N ASN A 193 13.88 -49.05 62.74
CA ASN A 193 13.11 -50.29 62.58
C ASN A 193 11.77 -50.25 63.31
N TYR A 194 11.74 -49.71 64.54
CA TYR A 194 10.51 -49.58 65.31
C TYR A 194 9.50 -48.65 64.63
N LEU A 195 9.96 -47.53 64.04
CA LEU A 195 9.10 -46.63 63.27
C LEU A 195 8.53 -47.31 62.02
N TRP A 196 9.37 -48.04 61.27
CA TRP A 196 8.94 -48.75 60.06
C TRP A 196 7.99 -49.91 60.36
N GLU A 197 8.18 -50.64 61.47
CA GLU A 197 7.28 -51.71 61.90
C GLU A 197 5.90 -51.19 62.33
N MET A 198 5.83 -49.97 62.86
CA MET A 198 4.56 -49.37 63.32
C MET A 198 3.79 -48.66 62.19
N CYS A 199 4.51 -48.17 61.17
CA CYS A 199 3.94 -47.48 60.01
C CYS A 199 3.58 -48.41 58.82
N GLY A 200 4.05 -49.66 58.79
CA GLY A 200 3.70 -50.68 57.76
C GLY A 200 2.61 -51.66 58.19
#